data_AF-A0A136JSJ1-F1
#
_entry.id   AF-A0A136JSJ1-F1
#
_cell.length_a   1.000
_cell.length_b   1.000
_cell.length_c   1.000
_cell.angle_alpha   90.00
_cell.angle_beta   90.00
_cell.angle_gamma   90.00
#
_symmetry.space_group_name_H-M   'P 1'
#
loop_
_entity.id
_entity.type
_entity.pdbx_description
1 polymer ?
#
loop_
_entity_poly.entity_id
_entity_poly.type
_entity_poly.pdbx_seq_one_letter_code
_entity_poly.pdbx_strand_id
1 'polypeptide(L)'
;MKKTKYSKQFLEELKKVPIVQVACEKTGISRNTVYRWKLEDKEFSKAFDEALADGVAFVNDMGESQLLQLIKEKKLLSCSFLA
;
A
#
# COMPACT_ATOMS: atom_id res chain seq x y z
N MET A 1 4.07 -26.91 -1.91
CA MET A 1 4.70 -25.57 -1.75
C MET A 1 3.68 -24.43 -1.96
N LYS A 2 2.64 -24.29 -1.12
CA LYS A 2 1.60 -23.23 -1.30
C LYS A 2 1.87 -21.95 -0.48
N LYS A 3 2.63 -22.01 0.62
CA LYS A 3 2.93 -20.88 1.53
C LYS A 3 3.53 -19.68 0.78
N THR A 4 4.50 -19.94 -0.11
CA THR A 4 5.29 -18.90 -0.79
C THR A 4 4.48 -18.05 -1.78
N LYS A 5 3.49 -18.64 -2.48
CA LYS A 5 2.71 -17.89 -3.48
C LYS A 5 1.81 -16.84 -2.83
N TYR A 6 1.04 -17.26 -1.82
CA TYR A 6 0.14 -16.37 -1.09
C TYR A 6 0.90 -15.31 -0.29
N SER A 7 2.01 -15.70 0.34
CA SER A 7 2.92 -14.78 1.03
C SER A 7 3.45 -13.69 0.09
N LYS A 8 3.97 -14.05 -1.08
CA LYS A 8 4.43 -13.07 -2.08
C LYS A 8 3.32 -12.15 -2.55
N GLN A 9 2.15 -12.72 -2.90
CA GLN A 9 1.01 -11.93 -3.35
C GLN A 9 0.53 -10.94 -2.28
N PHE A 10 0.56 -11.34 -1.01
CA PHE A 10 0.21 -10.48 0.11
C PHE A 10 1.18 -9.31 0.26
N LEU A 11 2.49 -9.58 0.19
CA LEU A 11 3.52 -8.54 0.26
C LEU A 11 3.40 -7.55 -0.91
N GLU A 12 3.13 -8.03 -2.12
CA GLU A 12 2.93 -7.17 -3.29
C GLU A 12 1.67 -6.29 -3.18
N GLU A 13 0.59 -6.79 -2.57
CA GLU A 13 -0.57 -5.95 -2.29
C GLU A 13 -0.31 -4.96 -1.15
N LEU A 14 0.48 -5.35 -0.14
CA LEU A 14 0.86 -4.47 0.97
C LEU A 14 1.73 -3.29 0.51
N LYS A 15 2.59 -3.50 -0.49
CA LYS A 15 3.37 -2.43 -1.15
C LYS A 15 2.53 -1.41 -1.91
N LYS A 16 1.30 -1.74 -2.30
CA LYS A 16 0.39 -0.82 -2.99
C LYS A 16 -0.53 -0.12 -2.00
N VAL A 17 -0.99 -0.87 -1.01
CA VAL A 17 -1.91 -0.40 0.02
C VAL A 17 -1.35 -0.88 1.37
N PRO A 18 -0.73 0.00 2.17
CA PRO A 18 -0.09 -0.35 3.44
C PRO A 18 -1.12 -0.59 4.56
N ILE A 19 -2.21 -1.30 4.24
CA ILE A 19 -3.31 -1.65 5.15
C ILE A 19 -3.43 -3.17 5.13
N VAL A 20 -2.98 -3.80 6.23
CA VAL A 20 -2.93 -5.27 6.38
C VAL A 20 -4.28 -5.92 6.12
N GLN A 21 -5.38 -5.32 6.60
CA GLN A 21 -6.74 -5.83 6.40
C GLN A 21 -7.11 -5.89 4.91
N VAL A 22 -6.82 -4.84 4.15
CA VAL A 22 -7.14 -4.76 2.72
C VAL A 22 -6.28 -5.75 1.93
N ALA A 23 -4.99 -5.85 2.24
CA ALA A 23 -4.10 -6.83 1.62
C ALA A 23 -4.55 -8.28 1.92
N CYS A 24 -5.06 -8.55 3.13
CA CYS A 24 -5.64 -9.84 3.52
C CYS A 24 -6.90 -10.17 2.70
N GLU A 25 -7.83 -9.21 2.55
CA GLU A 25 -9.06 -9.39 1.77
C GLU A 25 -8.77 -9.66 0.29
N LYS A 26 -7.84 -8.92 -0.31
CA LYS A 26 -7.45 -9.08 -1.71
C LYS A 26 -6.74 -10.41 -2.02
N THR A 27 -6.03 -10.96 -1.03
CA THR A 27 -5.28 -12.21 -1.18
C THR A 27 -6.01 -13.44 -0.65
N GLY A 28 -7.15 -13.25 0.03
CA GLY A 28 -7.91 -14.32 0.65
C GLY A 28 -7.22 -14.97 1.85
N ILE A 29 -6.31 -14.24 2.51
CA ILE A 29 -5.54 -14.74 3.66
C ILE A 29 -6.09 -14.13 4.94
N SER A 30 -6.24 -14.93 6.00
CA SER A 30 -6.62 -14.40 7.31
C SER A 30 -5.47 -13.61 7.96
N ARG A 31 -5.80 -12.54 8.71
CA ARG A 31 -4.83 -11.79 9.50
C ARG A 31 -4.03 -12.67 10.47
N ASN A 32 -4.68 -13.65 11.10
CA ASN A 32 -4.02 -14.58 12.02
C ASN A 32 -2.92 -15.38 11.32
N THR A 33 -3.14 -15.80 10.08
CA THR A 33 -2.12 -16.50 9.28
C THR A 33 -0.92 -15.61 9.01
N VAL A 34 -1.14 -14.34 8.65
CA VAL A 34 -0.07 -13.37 8.38
C VAL A 34 0.75 -13.09 9.62
N TYR A 35 0.10 -12.84 10.76
CA TYR A 35 0.81 -12.60 12.03
C TYR A 35 1.58 -13.82 12.51
N ARG A 36 1.02 -15.03 12.32
CA ARG A 36 1.74 -16.27 12.61
C ARG A 36 3.00 -16.39 11.74
N TRP A 37 2.91 -16.10 10.44
CA TRP A 37 4.10 -16.07 9.58
C TRP A 37 5.11 -15.02 10.03
N LYS A 38 4.67 -13.85 10.46
CA LYS A 38 5.57 -12.81 10.99
C LYS A 38 6.34 -13.28 12.23
N LEU A 39 5.72 -14.11 13.08
CA LEU A 39 6.36 -14.67 14.28
C LEU A 39 7.29 -15.85 13.98
N GLU A 40 6.86 -16.75 13.09
CA GLU A 40 7.57 -18.01 12.79
C GLU A 40 8.71 -17.84 11.77
N ASP A 41 8.65 -16.81 10.92
CA ASP A 41 9.48 -16.65 9.74
C ASP A 41 10.12 -15.26 9.72
N LYS A 42 11.39 -15.18 10.14
CA LYS A 42 12.15 -13.92 10.24
C LYS A 42 12.35 -13.25 8.88
N GLU A 43 12.51 -14.04 7.81
CA GLU A 43 12.64 -13.51 6.46
C GLU A 43 11.34 -12.87 6.01
N PHE A 44 10.20 -13.52 6.28
CA PHE A 44 8.89 -12.94 6.02
C PHE A 44 8.65 -11.68 6.86
N SER A 45 9.05 -11.65 8.13
CA SER A 45 8.91 -10.44 8.96
C SER A 45 9.67 -9.25 8.35
N LYS A 46 10.92 -9.48 7.93
CA LYS A 46 11.74 -8.44 7.29
C LYS A 46 11.09 -7.95 6.00
N ALA A 47 10.66 -8.87 5.14
CA ALA A 47 9.96 -8.53 3.90
C ALA A 47 8.61 -7.83 4.13
N PHE A 48 7.92 -8.15 5.22
CA PHE A 48 6.68 -7.49 5.62
C PHE A 48 6.92 -6.04 6.01
N ASP A 49 7.93 -5.78 6.84
CA ASP A 49 8.26 -4.43 7.30
C ASP A 49 8.78 -3.57 6.12
N GLU A 50 9.58 -4.16 5.23
CA GLU A 50 10.00 -3.52 3.96
C GLU A 50 8.81 -3.19 3.06
N ALA A 51 7.91 -4.16 2.81
CA ALA A 51 6.73 -3.94 1.98
C ALA A 51 5.80 -2.86 2.56
N LEU A 52 5.70 -2.77 3.88
CA LEU A 52 4.89 -1.75 4.55
C LEU A 52 5.52 -0.36 4.40
N ALA A 53 6.85 -0.25 4.53
CA ALA A 53 7.57 0.99 4.30
C ALA A 53 7.44 1.47 2.85
N ASP A 54 7.64 0.56 1.89
CA ASP A 54 7.45 0.83 0.46
C ASP A 54 6.02 1.32 0.16
N GLY A 55 5.02 0.68 0.75
CA GLY A 55 3.62 1.08 0.58
C GLY A 55 3.30 2.45 1.16
N VAL A 56 3.90 2.81 2.30
CA VAL A 56 3.75 4.17 2.86
C VAL A 56 4.37 5.20 1.94
N ALA A 57 5.57 4.96 1.41
CA ALA A 57 6.23 5.85 0.47
C ALA A 57 5.39 6.02 -0.82
N PHE A 58 4.88 4.91 -1.37
CA PHE A 58 4.03 4.94 -2.55
C PHE A 58 2.75 5.77 -2.35
N VAL A 59 2.05 5.58 -1.22
CA VAL A 59 0.85 6.37 -0.89
C VAL A 59 1.19 7.84 -0.69
N ASN A 60 2.34 8.15 -0.10
CA ASN A 60 2.79 9.54 0.05
C ASN A 60 3.00 10.21 -1.32
N ASP A 61 3.75 9.58 -2.23
CA ASP A 61 3.99 10.10 -3.57
C ASP A 61 2.68 10.30 -4.36
N MET A 62 1.75 9.35 -4.23
CA MET A 62 0.40 9.50 -4.81
C MET A 62 -0.35 10.68 -4.21
N GLY A 63 -0.29 10.86 -2.88
CA GLY A 63 -0.92 11.98 -2.18
C GLY A 63 -0.37 13.33 -2.64
N GLU A 64 0.95 13.44 -2.79
CA GLU A 64 1.61 14.64 -3.30
C GLU A 64 1.20 14.95 -4.74
N SER A 65 1.15 13.92 -5.61
CA SER A 65 0.70 14.08 -7.00
C SER A 65 -0.75 14.58 -7.09
N GLN A 66 -1.66 13.98 -6.30
CA GLN A 66 -3.06 14.39 -6.22
C GLN A 66 -3.20 15.82 -5.68
N LEU A 67 -2.43 16.19 -4.65
CA LEU A 67 -2.44 17.54 -4.09
C LEU A 67 -2.00 18.58 -5.14
N LEU A 68 -0.94 18.30 -5.90
CA LEU A 68 -0.47 19.18 -6.98
C LEU A 68 -1.51 19.36 -8.09
N GLN A 69 -2.22 18.29 -8.46
CA GLN A 69 -3.32 18.36 -9.42
C GLN A 69 -4.44 19.28 -8.94
N LEU A 70 -4.88 19.12 -7.69
CA LEU A 70 -5.93 19.95 -7.09
C LEU A 70 -5.54 21.43 -7.00
N ILE A 71 -4.26 21.73 -6.70
CA ILE A 71 -3.73 23.11 -6.70
C ILE A 71 -3.81 23.70 -8.12
N LYS A 72 -3.42 22.94 -9.14
CA LYS A 72 -3.49 23.39 -10.54
C LYS A 72 -4.93 23.65 -10.98
N GLU A 73 -5.85 22.75 -10.67
CA GLU A 73 -7.27 22.89 -11.00
C GLU A 73 -7.91 24.11 -10.33
N LYS A 74 -7.69 24.29 -9.02
CA LYS A 74 -8.19 25.48 -8.30
C LYS A 74 -7.63 26.78 -8.87
N LYS A 75 -6.37 26.80 -9.30
CA LYS A 75 -5.78 27.97 -9.96
C LYS A 75 -6.44 28.26 -11.31
N LEU A 76 -6.76 27.25 -12.11
CA LEU A 76 -7.46 27.41 -13.39
C LEU A 76 -8.91 27.89 -13.23
N LEU A 77 -9.64 27.37 -12.23
CA LEU A 77 -10.98 27.83 -11.88
C LEU A 77 -10.99 29.33 -11.51
N SER A 78 -9.99 29.80 -10.76
CA SER A 78 -9.87 31.22 -10.39
C SER A 78 -9.59 32.15 -11.58
N CYS A 79 -8.86 31.67 -12.59
CA CYS A 79 -8.49 32.46 -13.76
C CYS A 79 -9.62 32.52 -14.80
N SER A 80 -10.43 31.46 -14.90
CA SER A 80 -11.57 31.41 -15.85
C SER A 80 -12.76 32.27 -15.43
N PHE A 81 -12.82 32.72 -14.17
CA PHE A 81 -13.91 33.58 -13.67
C PHE A 81 -13.63 35.08 -13.83
N LEU A 82 -12.41 35.44 -14.25
CA LEU A 82 -11.95 36.83 -14.42
C LEU A 82 -11.80 37.25 -15.90
N ALA A 83 -12.27 36.43 -16.85
CA ALA A 83 -12.33 36.73 -18.28
C ALA A 83 -13.78 36.69 -18.76
#